data_AF-A0A9X2E3F9-F1
#
_entry.id   AF-A0A9X2E3F9-F1
#
_cell.length_a   1.000
_cell.length_b   1.000
_cell.length_c   1.000
_cell.angle_alpha   90.00
_cell.angle_beta   90.00
_cell.angle_gamma   90.00
#
_symmetry.space_group_name_H-M   'P 1'
#
loop_
_entity.id
_entity.type
_entity.pdbx_description
1 polymer ?
#
loop_
_entity_poly.entity_id
_entity_poly.type
_entity_poly.pdbx_seq_one_letter_code
_entity_poly.pdbx_strand_id
1 'polypeptide(L)'
;MSTPGGQQKPTSAFLIQAAIAFGVSFVACCAGILYLPLDIWQRGFLAMSMLFLVSSSFTLAKVVRDQAESKKVHSRIDEARLEKLIAEHDPFKVVG
;
A
#
# COMPACT_ATOMS: atom_id res chain seq x y z
N MET A 1 -19.57 18.04 -11.91
CA MET A 1 -19.06 18.37 -10.56
C MET A 1 -18.39 17.14 -9.98
N SER A 2 -17.10 16.94 -10.26
CA SER A 2 -16.34 15.81 -9.72
C SER A 2 -15.83 16.24 -8.35
N THR A 3 -16.42 15.70 -7.28
CA THR A 3 -15.94 15.94 -5.91
C THR A 3 -14.47 15.51 -5.83
N PRO A 4 -13.53 16.37 -5.41
CA PRO A 4 -12.18 15.93 -5.14
C PRO A 4 -12.24 15.03 -3.91
N GLY A 5 -12.11 13.72 -4.11
CA GLY A 5 -11.94 12.77 -3.02
C GLY A 5 -10.62 13.08 -2.32
N GLY A 6 -10.68 13.95 -1.31
CA GLY A 6 -9.56 14.30 -0.45
C GLY A 6 -9.02 13.04 0.21
N GLN A 7 -7.97 12.49 -0.39
CA GLN A 7 -7.28 11.29 0.10
C GLN A 7 -6.71 11.62 1.49
N GLN A 8 -7.36 11.14 2.54
CA GLN A 8 -6.94 11.36 3.92
C GLN A 8 -5.64 10.60 4.17
N LYS A 9 -4.56 11.33 4.45
CA LYS A 9 -3.29 10.74 4.86
C LYS A 9 -3.52 10.05 6.21
N PRO A 10 -3.22 8.76 6.36
CA PRO A 10 -3.42 8.08 7.64
C PRO A 10 -2.61 8.81 8.71
N THR A 11 -3.26 9.11 9.85
CA THR A 11 -2.59 9.77 10.97
C THR A 11 -1.53 8.84 11.56
N SER A 12 -0.50 9.42 12.18
CA SER A 12 0.59 8.66 12.81
C SER A 12 0.08 7.65 13.86
N ALA A 13 -1.05 7.95 14.50
CA ALA A 13 -1.71 7.05 15.46
C ALA A 13 -2.14 5.72 14.82
N PHE A 14 -2.75 5.73 13.63
CA PHE A 14 -3.18 4.51 12.94
C PHE A 14 -1.99 3.64 12.50
N LEU A 15 -0.88 4.27 12.11
CA LEU A 15 0.35 3.53 11.77
C LEU A 15 0.92 2.79 12.98
N ILE A 16 0.99 3.46 14.13
CA ILE A 16 1.46 2.85 15.37
C ILE A 16 0.54 1.72 15.81
N GLN A 17 -0.79 1.93 15.75
CA GLN A 17 -1.77 0.90 16.08
C GLN A 17 -1.61 -0.34 15.18
N ALA A 18 -1.46 -0.16 13.87
CA ALA A 18 -1.26 -1.26 12.94
C ALA A 18 0.04 -2.04 13.23
N ALA A 19 1.12 -1.33 13.56
CA ALA A 19 2.39 -1.97 13.94
C ALA A 19 2.28 -2.79 15.23
N ILE A 20 1.60 -2.26 16.24
CA ILE A 20 1.35 -2.98 17.51
C ILE A 20 0.47 -4.21 17.25
N ALA A 21 -0.64 -4.07 16.53
CA ALA A 21 -1.55 -5.17 16.21
C ALA A 21 -0.83 -6.29 15.44
N PHE A 22 -0.02 -5.92 14.44
CA PHE A 22 0.80 -6.87 13.71
C PHE A 22 1.78 -7.59 14.64
N GLY A 23 2.52 -6.85 15.48
CA GLY A 23 3.46 -7.43 16.45
C GLY A 23 2.79 -8.43 17.40
N VAL A 24 1.64 -8.07 17.97
CA VAL A 24 0.86 -8.96 18.85
C VAL A 24 0.40 -10.21 18.10
N SER A 25 -0.14 -10.08 16.88
CA SER A 25 -0.57 -11.23 16.08
C SER A 25 0.58 -12.16 15.70
N PHE A 26 1.75 -11.60 15.36
CA PHE A 26 2.93 -12.36 15.00
C PHE A 26 3.46 -13.16 16.18
N VAL A 27 3.55 -12.54 17.36
CA VAL A 27 3.95 -13.21 18.61
C VAL A 27 2.94 -14.29 18.99
N ALA A 28 1.63 -14.01 18.87
CA ALA A 28 0.59 -15.01 19.14
C ALA A 28 0.70 -16.23 18.20
N CYS A 29 0.95 -16.01 16.91
CA CYS A 29 1.21 -17.11 15.95
C CYS A 29 2.47 -17.91 16.33
N CYS A 30 3.58 -17.23 16.64
CA CYS A 30 4.81 -17.90 17.09
C CYS A 30 4.56 -18.74 18.34
N ALA A 31 3.88 -18.18 19.35
CA ALA A 31 3.52 -18.90 20.56
C ALA A 31 2.62 -20.11 20.26
N GLY A 32 1.63 -19.96 19.38
CA GLY A 32 0.77 -21.06 18.94
C GLY A 32 1.56 -22.22 18.30
N ILE A 33 2.55 -21.91 17.46
CA ILE A 33 3.44 -22.92 16.87
C ILE A 33 4.29 -23.62 17.93
N LEU A 34 4.72 -22.91 18.98
CA LEU A 34 5.54 -23.47 20.07
C LEU A 34 4.74 -24.34 21.04
N TYR A 35 3.49 -23.98 21.32
CA TYR A 35 2.60 -24.73 22.23
C TYR A 35 1.95 -25.95 21.58
N LEU A 36 2.00 -26.08 20.25
CA LEU A 36 1.42 -27.22 19.56
C LEU A 36 2.27 -28.49 19.80
N PRO A 37 1.66 -29.62 20.21
CA PRO A 37 2.37 -30.90 20.39
C PRO A 37 2.66 -31.54 19.03
N LEU A 38 3.64 -30.99 18.31
CA LEU A 38 4.11 -31.46 17.01
C LEU A 38 5.56 -31.93 17.06
N ASP A 39 5.95 -32.76 16.09
CA ASP A 39 7.34 -33.11 15.87
C ASP A 39 8.16 -31.87 15.43
N ILE A 40 9.46 -31.90 15.70
CA ILE A 40 10.37 -30.79 15.40
C ILE A 40 10.37 -30.44 13.91
N TRP A 41 10.23 -31.44 13.03
CA TRP A 41 10.21 -31.23 11.58
C TRP A 41 8.96 -30.49 11.11
N GLN A 42 7.78 -30.87 11.62
CA GLN A 42 6.52 -30.22 11.27
C GLN A 42 6.46 -28.80 11.82
N ARG A 43 6.97 -28.60 13.04
CA ARG A 43 7.10 -27.27 13.64
C ARG A 43 8.04 -26.38 12.83
N GLY A 44 9.15 -26.92 12.34
CA GLY A 44 10.08 -26.23 11.45
C GLY A 44 9.43 -25.81 10.13
N PHE A 45 8.67 -26.70 9.50
CA PHE A 45 7.91 -26.39 8.28
C PHE A 45 6.93 -25.23 8.51
N LEU A 46 6.11 -25.29 9.56
CA LEU A 46 5.15 -24.23 9.88
C LEU A 46 5.83 -22.89 10.17
N ALA A 47 6.94 -22.90 10.92
CA ALA A 47 7.71 -21.69 11.20
C ALA A 47 8.26 -21.07 9.91
N MET A 48 8.87 -21.88 9.03
CA MET A 48 9.40 -21.40 7.75
C MET A 48 8.30 -20.88 6.83
N SER A 49 7.18 -21.60 6.70
CA SER A 49 6.02 -21.16 5.91
C SER A 49 5.46 -19.84 6.43
N MET A 50 5.33 -19.69 7.76
CA MET A 50 4.82 -18.46 8.36
C MET A 50 5.76 -17.27 8.08
N LEU A 51 7.07 -17.43 8.28
CA LEU A 51 8.06 -16.38 8.00
C LEU A 51 8.05 -15.97 6.51
N PHE A 52 8.01 -16.95 5.61
CA PHE A 52 7.96 -16.70 4.17
C PHE A 52 6.65 -16.01 3.75
N LEU A 53 5.52 -16.44 4.30
CA LEU A 53 4.21 -15.86 4.04
C LEU A 53 4.16 -14.39 4.50
N VAL A 54 4.65 -14.09 5.70
CA VAL A 54 4.73 -12.73 6.24
C VAL A 54 5.62 -11.84 5.35
N SER A 55 6.81 -12.31 4.99
CA SER A 55 7.73 -11.58 4.10
C SER A 55 7.12 -11.29 2.73
N SER A 56 6.49 -12.30 2.12
CA SER A 56 5.81 -12.18 0.82
C SER A 56 4.62 -11.21 0.88
N SER A 57 3.85 -11.24 1.97
CA SER A 57 2.71 -10.33 2.19
C SER A 57 3.18 -8.87 2.28
N PHE A 58 4.28 -8.59 2.99
CA PHE A 58 4.86 -7.25 3.04
C PHE A 58 5.40 -6.78 1.69
N THR A 59 6.00 -7.69 0.92
CA THR A 59 6.48 -7.39 -0.43
C THR A 59 5.31 -7.04 -1.34
N LEU A 60 4.24 -7.85 -1.31
CA LEU A 60 3.02 -7.58 -2.06
C LEU A 60 2.38 -6.24 -1.64
N ALA A 61 2.32 -5.95 -0.35
CA ALA A 61 1.81 -4.68 0.16
C ALA A 61 2.61 -3.47 -0.36
N LYS A 62 3.95 -3.59 -0.43
CA LYS A 62 4.80 -2.57 -1.06
C LYS A 62 4.46 -2.40 -2.54
N VAL A 63 4.41 -3.49 -3.31
CA VAL A 63 4.06 -3.45 -4.74
C VAL A 63 2.71 -2.76 -4.96
N VAL A 64 1.68 -3.10 -4.17
CA VAL A 64 0.35 -2.49 -4.28
C VAL A 64 0.41 -0.98 -3.95
N ARG A 65 1.18 -0.59 -2.93
CA ARG A 65 1.36 0.82 -2.57
C ARG A 65 2.11 1.59 -3.67
N ASP A 66 3.19 1.03 -4.19
CA ASP A 66 3.99 1.62 -5.26
C ASP A 66 3.16 1.80 -6.54
N GLN A 67 2.28 0.85 -6.85
CA GLN A 67 1.30 0.95 -7.94
C GLN A 67 0.30 2.09 -7.71
N ALA A 68 -0.20 2.25 -6.48
CA ALA A 68 -1.12 3.34 -6.14
C ALA A 68 -0.45 4.72 -6.23
N GLU A 69 0.81 4.84 -5.78
CA GLU A 69 1.60 6.07 -5.88
C GLU A 69 1.96 6.39 -7.34
N SER A 70 2.35 5.41 -8.14
CA SER A 70 2.66 5.60 -9.57
C SER A 70 1.46 6.11 -10.36
N LYS A 71 0.27 5.51 -10.17
CA LYS A 71 -0.98 5.97 -10.81
C LYS A 71 -1.30 7.43 -10.49
N LYS A 72 -1.03 7.87 -9.27
CA LYS A 72 -1.23 9.26 -8.85
C LYS A 72 -0.28 10.23 -9.57
N VAL A 73 0.98 9.85 -9.75
CA VAL A 73 1.96 10.70 -10.46
C VAL A 73 1.56 10.86 -11.92
N HIS A 74 1.17 9.78 -12.60
CA HIS A 74 0.74 9.84 -14.00
C HIS A 74 -0.49 10.75 -14.18
N SER A 75 -1.52 10.62 -13.34
CA SER A 75 -2.71 11.48 -13.40
C SER A 75 -2.38 12.98 -13.29
N ARG A 76 -1.42 13.36 -12.43
CA ARG A 76 -1.01 14.77 -12.29
C ARG A 76 -0.24 15.29 -13.50
N ILE A 77 0.55 14.41 -14.14
CA ILE A 77 1.28 14.75 -15.37
C ILE A 77 0.30 14.93 -16.51
N ASP A 78 -0.70 14.05 -16.62
CA ASP A 78 -1.75 14.13 -17.65
C ASP A 78 -2.57 15.41 -17.49
N GLU A 79 -2.96 15.78 -16.26
CA GLU A 79 -3.62 17.05 -15.96
C GLU A 79 -2.77 18.26 -16.38
N ALA A 80 -1.48 18.29 -16.01
CA ALA A 80 -0.60 19.40 -16.37
C ALA A 80 -0.33 19.49 -17.88
N ARG A 81 -0.29 18.35 -18.59
CA ARG A 81 -0.16 18.32 -20.05
C ARG A 81 -1.44 18.77 -20.73
N LEU A 82 -2.60 18.34 -20.25
CA LEU A 82 -3.89 18.82 -20.73
C LEU A 82 -4.03 20.34 -20.53
N GLU A 83 -3.66 20.85 -19.36
CA GLU A 83 -3.68 22.29 -19.07
C GLU A 83 -2.78 23.06 -20.04
N LYS A 84 -1.57 22.56 -20.35
CA LYS A 84 -0.71 23.17 -21.37
C LYS A 84 -1.31 23.13 -22.77
N LEU A 85 -1.89 22.00 -23.19
CA LEU A 85 -2.53 21.88 -24.50
C LEU A 85 -3.69 22.86 -24.64
N ILE A 86 -4.49 23.02 -23.58
CA ILE A 86 -5.59 24.00 -23.53
C ILE A 86 -5.06 25.43 -23.54
N ALA A 87 -3.98 25.72 -22.82
CA ALA A 87 -3.38 27.06 -22.80
C ALA A 87 -2.73 27.45 -24.14
N GLU A 88 -2.18 26.49 -24.88
CA GLU A 88 -1.53 26.72 -26.17
C GLU A 88 -2.54 26.79 -27.33
N HIS A 89 -3.65 26.04 -27.24
CA HIS A 89 -4.82 26.21 -28.10
C HIS A 89 -5.85 27.11 -27.41
N ASP A 90 -5.65 28.43 -27.47
CA ASP A 90 -6.67 29.43 -27.11
C ASP A 90 -7.47 29.86 -28.36
N PRO A 91 -8.61 29.19 -28.67
CA PRO A 91 -9.40 29.47 -29.87
C PRO A 91 -10.09 30.85 -29.83
N PHE A 92 -10.02 31.62 -28.74
CA PHE A 92 -10.71 32.90 -28.60
C PHE A 92 -9.84 34.13 -28.93
N LYS A 93 -8.56 33.95 -29.28
CA LYS A 93 -7.66 35.07 -29.63
C LYS A 93 -7.67 35.44 -31.12
N VAL A 94 -8.41 34.72 -31.96
CA VAL A 94 -8.39 34.87 -33.44
C VAL A 94 -9.61 35.57 -34.02
N VAL A 95 -10.48 36.15 -33.19
CA VAL A 95 -11.59 37.00 -33.65
C VAL A 95 -11.36 38.42 -33.16
N GLY A 96 -10.59 39.17 -33.94
CA GLY A 96 -10.37 40.61 -33.83
C GLY A 96 -10.06 41.15 -35.22
#